data_AF-A0A845CN40-F1
#
_entry.id   AF-A0A845CN40-F1
#
_cell.length_a   1.000
_cell.length_b   1.000
_cell.length_c   1.000
_cell.angle_alpha   90.00
_cell.angle_beta   90.00
_cell.angle_gamma   90.00
#
_symmetry.space_group_name_H-M   'P 1'
#
loop_
_entity.id
_entity.type
_entity.pdbx_description
1 polymer ?
#
loop_
_entity_poly.entity_id
_entity_poly.type
_entity_poly.pdbx_seq_one_letter_code
_entity_poly.pdbx_strand_id
1 'polypeptide(L)'
;MSSDITRTFERGNLHELAEFLVTPARSGIFLTRSRIRSLAQEMGLRAGVQNRARMLENLFREAGSDGRVQELLGRIDGVAEENLTRYRAWAKACPPSKAAWRDWSKKTQALRRHLAQARKWARAMKEEAS
;
A
#
# COMPACT_ATOMS: atom_id res chain seq x y z
N MET A 1 -7.95 16.78 3.79
CA MET A 1 -6.52 16.49 3.56
C MET A 1 -6.38 15.69 2.27
N SER A 2 -5.96 16.34 1.20
CA SER A 2 -5.51 15.66 -0.01
C SER A 2 -4.11 15.12 0.29
N SER A 3 -3.98 13.86 0.72
CA SER A 3 -2.65 13.28 0.91
C SER A 3 -2.15 12.81 -0.45
N ASP A 4 -1.34 13.65 -1.07
CA ASP A 4 -0.47 13.21 -2.15
C ASP A 4 0.55 12.25 -1.55
N ILE A 5 0.19 10.95 -1.57
CA ILE A 5 1.01 9.85 -1.04
C ILE A 5 2.39 9.87 -1.68
N THR A 6 2.45 10.23 -2.96
CA THR A 6 3.70 10.36 -3.71
C THR A 6 4.61 11.39 -3.04
N ARG A 7 4.10 12.60 -2.73
CA ARG A 7 4.87 13.60 -1.96
C ARG A 7 5.25 13.15 -0.55
N THR A 8 4.36 12.42 0.12
CA THR A 8 4.64 11.90 1.47
C THR A 8 5.80 10.92 1.45
N PHE A 9 5.82 10.08 0.42
CA PHE A 9 6.88 9.11 0.15
C PHE A 9 8.20 9.79 -0.20
N GLU A 10 8.18 10.76 -1.12
CA GLU A 10 9.35 11.55 -1.53
C GLU A 10 10.00 12.31 -0.36
N ARG A 11 9.18 12.79 0.59
CA ARG A 11 9.66 13.47 1.81
C ARG A 11 10.18 12.52 2.88
N GLY A 12 10.12 11.21 2.65
CA GLY A 12 10.54 10.20 3.63
C GLY A 12 9.64 10.09 4.86
N ASN A 13 8.41 10.62 4.83
CA ASN A 13 7.49 10.52 5.97
C ASN A 13 6.78 9.16 5.99
N LEU A 14 7.51 8.11 6.39
CA LEU A 14 7.03 6.73 6.42
C LEU A 14 5.86 6.53 7.39
N HIS A 15 5.78 7.33 8.45
CA HIS A 15 4.68 7.26 9.41
C HIS A 15 3.34 7.65 8.77
N GLU A 16 3.28 8.82 8.13
CA GLU A 16 2.08 9.30 7.46
C GLU A 16 1.66 8.39 6.30
N LEU A 17 2.64 7.87 5.55
CA LEU A 17 2.41 6.86 4.51
C LEU A 17 1.75 5.61 5.10
N ALA A 18 2.32 5.07 6.18
CA ALA A 18 1.81 3.87 6.81
C ALA A 18 0.40 4.08 7.38
N GLU A 19 0.14 5.21 8.03
CA GLU A 19 -1.19 5.58 8.53
C GLU A 19 -2.22 5.69 7.40
N PHE A 20 -1.84 6.30 6.27
CA PHE A 20 -2.69 6.36 5.10
C PHE A 20 -3.06 4.94 4.64
N LEU A 21 -2.06 4.09 4.41
CA LEU A 21 -2.24 2.76 3.82
C LEU A 21 -3.10 1.84 4.70
N VAL A 22 -2.94 1.92 6.03
CA VAL A 22 -3.71 1.08 6.97
C VAL A 22 -5.12 1.62 7.25
N THR A 23 -5.47 2.81 6.73
CA THR A 23 -6.79 3.44 6.89
C THR A 23 -7.66 3.18 5.65
N PRO A 24 -8.58 2.20 5.70
CA PRO A 24 -9.27 1.71 4.49
C PRO A 24 -10.18 2.76 3.85
N ALA A 25 -10.79 3.62 4.67
CA ALA A 25 -11.62 4.72 4.19
C ALA A 25 -10.84 5.72 3.31
N ARG A 26 -9.51 5.79 3.48
CA ARG A 26 -8.58 6.62 2.69
C ARG A 26 -7.95 5.82 1.56
N SER A 27 -7.36 4.65 1.84
CA SER A 27 -6.56 3.87 0.89
C SER A 27 -7.37 3.00 -0.06
N GLY A 28 -8.62 2.67 0.29
CA GLY A 28 -9.45 1.73 -0.46
C GLY A 28 -9.08 0.26 -0.23
N ILE A 29 -8.08 -0.05 0.60
CA ILE A 29 -7.68 -1.43 0.91
C ILE A 29 -7.67 -1.67 2.43
N PHE A 30 -7.88 -2.92 2.83
CA PHE A 30 -7.71 -3.31 4.23
C PHE A 30 -6.43 -4.14 4.42
N LEU A 31 -5.38 -3.48 4.89
CA LEU A 31 -4.16 -4.16 5.35
C LEU A 31 -4.35 -4.60 6.80
N THR A 32 -4.54 -5.89 7.01
CA THR A 32 -4.58 -6.50 8.34
C THR A 32 -3.18 -6.66 8.91
N ARG A 33 -3.07 -6.89 10.23
CA ARG A 33 -1.79 -7.28 10.86
C ARG A 33 -1.23 -8.56 10.26
N SER A 34 -2.10 -9.55 10.00
CA SER A 34 -1.69 -10.81 9.37
C SER A 34 -1.13 -10.58 7.98
N ARG A 35 -1.78 -9.75 7.15
CA ARG A 35 -1.28 -9.47 5.80
C ARG A 35 0.05 -8.73 5.82
N ILE A 36 0.23 -7.77 6.73
CA ILE A 36 1.52 -7.07 6.90
C ILE A 36 2.63 -8.06 7.31
N ARG A 37 2.33 -9.01 8.21
CA ARG A 37 3.29 -10.07 8.57
C ARG A 37 3.61 -10.99 7.40
N SER A 38 2.61 -11.42 6.63
CA SER A 38 2.84 -12.24 5.45
C SER A 38 3.72 -11.52 4.44
N LEU A 39 3.48 -10.23 4.17
CA LEU A 39 4.34 -9.43 3.29
C LEU A 39 5.79 -9.40 3.80
N ALA A 40 5.99 -9.19 5.10
CA ALA A 40 7.31 -9.21 5.71
C ALA A 40 7.99 -10.58 5.55
N GLN A 41 7.28 -11.67 5.86
CA GLN A 41 7.79 -13.03 5.73
C GLN A 41 8.13 -13.40 4.29
N GLU A 42 7.26 -13.08 3.34
CA GLU A 42 7.48 -13.32 1.91
C GLU A 42 8.71 -12.56 1.38
N MET A 43 9.09 -11.47 2.05
CA MET A 43 10.28 -10.69 1.75
C MET A 43 11.49 -11.05 2.62
N GLY A 44 11.36 -11.91 3.63
CA GLY A 44 12.43 -12.15 4.61
C GLY A 44 12.74 -10.96 5.52
N LEU A 45 11.79 -10.02 5.68
CA LEU A 45 11.92 -8.81 6.50
C LEU A 45 11.16 -8.92 7.83
N ARG A 46 11.40 -7.97 8.75
CA ARG A 46 10.76 -7.95 10.08
C ARG A 46 9.75 -6.81 10.22
N ALA A 47 8.45 -7.14 10.29
CA ALA A 47 7.41 -6.14 10.60
C ALA A 47 7.24 -5.83 12.11
N GLY A 48 7.73 -6.71 12.98
CA GLY A 48 7.51 -6.63 14.44
C GLY A 48 6.08 -6.95 14.88
N VAL A 49 5.79 -6.72 16.18
CA VAL A 49 4.48 -6.98 16.81
C VAL A 49 3.96 -5.70 17.44
N GLN A 50 3.20 -4.91 16.67
CA GLN A 50 2.74 -3.57 17.06
C GLN A 50 1.35 -3.26 16.48
N ASN A 51 0.91 -2.00 16.50
CA ASN A 51 -0.22 -1.53 15.69
C ASN A 51 0.10 -1.58 14.18
N ARG A 52 -0.94 -1.58 13.34
CA ARG A 52 -0.79 -1.78 11.89
C ARG A 52 0.09 -0.72 11.23
N ALA A 53 -0.06 0.55 11.62
CA ALA A 53 0.73 1.65 11.07
C ALA A 53 2.21 1.45 11.41
N ARG A 54 2.55 1.18 12.68
CA ARG A 54 3.93 0.92 13.11
C ARG A 54 4.53 -0.32 12.45
N MET A 55 3.75 -1.39 12.28
CA MET A 55 4.22 -2.59 11.59
C MET A 55 4.56 -2.32 10.11
N LEU A 56 3.73 -1.53 9.44
CA LEU A 56 3.95 -1.19 8.04
C LEU A 56 5.09 -0.17 7.88
N GLU A 57 5.19 0.81 8.78
CA GLU A 57 6.31 1.76 8.86
C GLU A 57 7.65 1.03 9.03
N ASN A 58 7.72 0.06 9.97
CA ASN A 58 8.90 -0.78 10.15
C ASN A 58 9.22 -1.58 8.89
N LEU A 59 8.21 -2.16 8.23
CA LEU A 59 8.43 -2.91 7.00
C LEU A 59 9.00 -2.02 5.88
N PHE A 60 8.54 -0.76 5.75
CA PHE A 60 9.15 0.19 4.83
C PHE A 60 10.59 0.53 5.19
N ARG A 61 10.91 0.67 6.49
CA ARG A 61 12.26 0.94 6.97
C ARG A 61 13.22 -0.21 6.62
N GLU A 62 12.83 -1.44 6.94
CA GLU A 62 13.61 -2.65 6.62
C GLU A 62 13.81 -2.79 5.10
N ALA A 63 12.74 -2.61 4.31
CA ALA A 63 12.85 -2.63 2.86
C ALA A 63 13.74 -1.49 2.31
N GLY A 64 13.78 -0.35 3.00
CA GLY A 64 14.68 0.77 2.72
C GLY A 64 16.14 0.37 2.92
N SER A 65 16.46 -0.17 4.09
CA SER A 65 17.81 -0.64 4.43
C SER A 65 18.33 -1.71 3.48
N ASP A 66 17.45 -2.59 2.98
CA ASP A 66 17.82 -3.65 2.03
C ASP A 66 17.78 -3.21 0.55
N GLY A 67 17.41 -1.96 0.24
CA GLY A 67 17.26 -1.50 -1.15
C GLY A 67 16.10 -2.18 -1.91
N ARG A 68 15.09 -2.68 -1.20
CA ARG A 68 13.96 -3.48 -1.69
C ARG A 68 12.61 -2.76 -1.63
N VAL A 69 12.63 -1.44 -1.45
CA VAL A 69 11.42 -0.60 -1.39
C VAL A 69 10.52 -0.78 -2.62
N GLN A 70 11.11 -0.86 -3.82
CA GLN A 70 10.36 -1.08 -5.06
C GLN A 70 9.58 -2.41 -5.05
N GLU A 71 10.18 -3.46 -4.47
CA GLU A 71 9.53 -4.77 -4.32
C GLU A 71 8.35 -4.67 -3.34
N LEU A 72 8.54 -4.04 -2.17
CA LEU A 72 7.46 -3.84 -1.19
C LEU A 72 6.27 -3.11 -1.79
N LEU A 73 6.52 -2.00 -2.51
CA LEU A 73 5.47 -1.26 -3.20
C LEU A 73 4.74 -2.12 -4.23
N GLY A 74 5.47 -2.98 -4.95
CA GLY A 74 4.90 -3.95 -5.89
C GLY A 74 3.98 -4.96 -5.21
N ARG A 75 4.35 -5.48 -4.04
CA ARG A 75 3.51 -6.41 -3.27
C ARG A 75 2.26 -5.74 -2.71
N ILE A 76 2.36 -4.50 -2.24
CA ILE A 76 1.19 -3.71 -1.81
C ILE A 76 0.24 -3.44 -2.99
N ASP A 77 0.76 -3.18 -4.19
CA ASP A 77 -0.06 -3.06 -5.40
C ASP A 77 -0.80 -4.37 -5.73
N GLY A 78 -0.16 -5.52 -5.53
CA GLY A 78 -0.80 -6.84 -5.63
C GLY A 78 -1.99 -6.99 -4.68
N VAL A 79 -1.85 -6.57 -3.42
CA VAL A 79 -2.97 -6.54 -2.46
C VAL A 79 -4.09 -5.62 -2.95
N ALA A 80 -3.77 -4.47 -3.54
CA ALA A 80 -4.76 -3.57 -4.09
C ALA A 80 -5.52 -4.18 -5.29
N GLU A 81 -4.84 -4.91 -6.18
CA GLU A 81 -5.47 -5.61 -7.30
C GLU A 81 -6.41 -6.74 -6.82
N GLU A 82 -5.99 -7.52 -5.83
CA GLU A 82 -6.83 -8.55 -5.20
C GLU A 82 -8.13 -7.94 -4.64
N ASN A 83 -8.02 -6.81 -3.94
CA ASN A 83 -9.18 -6.09 -3.39
C ASN A 83 -10.08 -5.54 -4.51
N LEU A 84 -9.50 -4.96 -5.57
CA LEU A 84 -10.27 -4.45 -6.71
C LEU A 84 -11.08 -5.56 -7.39
N THR A 85 -10.48 -6.75 -7.51
CA THR A 85 -11.16 -7.94 -8.05
C THR A 85 -12.35 -8.34 -7.18
N ARG A 86 -12.17 -8.36 -5.85
CA ARG A 86 -13.26 -8.65 -4.90
C ARG A 86 -14.38 -7.61 -4.96
N TYR A 87 -14.05 -6.32 -5.00
CA TYR A 87 -15.06 -5.26 -5.08
C TYR A 87 -15.89 -5.36 -6.35
N ARG A 88 -15.29 -5.69 -7.49
CA ARG A 88 -16.01 -5.94 -8.74
C ARG A 88 -16.94 -7.14 -8.63
N ALA A 89 -16.48 -8.23 -8.02
CA ALA A 89 -17.30 -9.42 -7.80
C ALA A 89 -18.49 -9.13 -6.87
N TRP A 90 -18.27 -8.44 -5.75
CA TRP A 90 -19.34 -8.08 -4.81
C TRP A 90 -20.33 -7.07 -5.39
N ALA A 91 -19.86 -6.11 -6.17
CA ALA A 91 -20.73 -5.18 -6.89
C ALA A 91 -21.67 -5.89 -7.88
N LYS A 92 -21.21 -6.99 -8.49
CA LYS A 92 -22.03 -7.83 -9.38
C LYS A 92 -23.00 -8.71 -8.60
N ALA A 93 -22.55 -9.30 -7.48
CA ALA A 93 -23.35 -10.21 -6.67
C ALA A 93 -24.47 -9.53 -5.88
N CYS A 94 -24.31 -8.26 -5.50
CA CYS A 94 -25.31 -7.52 -4.71
C CYS A 94 -25.53 -6.11 -5.29
N PRO A 95 -26.48 -5.94 -6.24
CA PRO A 95 -26.76 -4.66 -6.89
C PRO A 95 -27.04 -3.48 -5.95
N PRO A 96 -27.77 -3.63 -4.82
CA PRO A 96 -27.98 -2.53 -3.88
C PRO A 96 -26.68 -1.95 -3.30
N SER A 97 -25.64 -2.77 -3.15
CA SER A 97 -24.33 -2.36 -2.63
C SER A 97 -23.36 -1.85 -3.70
N LYS A 98 -23.74 -1.87 -4.98
CA LYS A 98 -22.89 -1.52 -6.13
C LYS A 98 -22.24 -0.13 -6.00
N ALA A 99 -22.99 0.86 -5.51
CA ALA A 99 -22.48 2.22 -5.34
C ALA A 99 -21.32 2.26 -4.34
N ALA A 100 -21.46 1.58 -3.19
CA ALA A 100 -20.43 1.50 -2.18
C ALA A 100 -19.16 0.83 -2.74
N TRP A 101 -19.30 -0.34 -3.38
CA TRP A 101 -18.15 -1.05 -3.98
C TRP A 101 -17.47 -0.27 -5.11
N ARG A 102 -18.22 0.54 -5.86
CA ARG A 102 -17.66 1.45 -6.86
C ARG A 102 -16.79 2.52 -6.21
N ASP A 103 -17.19 3.08 -5.07
CA ASP A 103 -16.39 4.09 -4.38
C ASP A 103 -15.12 3.48 -3.76
N TRP A 104 -15.20 2.28 -3.19
CA TRP A 104 -14.03 1.51 -2.75
C TRP A 104 -13.08 1.20 -3.93
N SER A 105 -13.63 0.82 -5.09
CA SER A 105 -12.85 0.58 -6.31
C SER A 105 -12.12 1.84 -6.78
N LYS A 106 -12.78 3.01 -6.77
CA LYS A 106 -12.15 4.30 -7.14
C LYS A 106 -10.96 4.64 -6.24
N LYS A 107 -11.12 4.51 -4.92
CA LYS A 107 -10.04 4.76 -3.95
C LYS A 107 -8.87 3.82 -4.16
N THR A 108 -9.16 2.53 -4.37
CA THR A 108 -8.14 1.52 -4.64
C THR A 108 -7.38 1.82 -5.93
N GLN A 109 -8.08 2.20 -7.01
CA GLN A 109 -7.43 2.60 -8.26
C GLN A 109 -6.56 3.85 -8.10
N ALA A 110 -6.98 4.81 -7.27
CA ALA A 110 -6.16 5.97 -6.94
C ALA A 110 -4.89 5.56 -6.19
N LEU A 111 -5.01 4.71 -5.16
CA LEU A 111 -3.85 4.14 -4.46
C LEU A 111 -2.88 3.47 -5.43
N ARG A 112 -3.36 2.62 -6.35
CA ARG A 112 -2.51 1.94 -7.32
C ARG A 112 -1.73 2.89 -8.21
N ARG A 113 -2.34 4.01 -8.63
CA ARG A 113 -1.64 5.07 -9.37
C ARG A 113 -0.52 5.70 -8.54
N HIS A 114 -0.77 5.99 -7.26
CA HIS A 114 0.26 6.50 -6.35
C HIS A 114 1.39 5.49 -6.12
N LEU A 115 1.08 4.21 -5.93
CA LEU A 115 2.08 3.14 -5.80
C LEU A 115 2.94 3.01 -7.06
N ALA A 116 2.33 3.12 -8.25
CA ALA A 116 3.06 3.09 -9.52
C ALA A 116 4.02 4.29 -9.66
N GLN A 117 3.60 5.49 -9.24
CA GLN A 117 4.46 6.68 -9.21
C GLN A 117 5.62 6.50 -8.21
N ALA A 118 5.33 6.08 -6.99
CA ALA A 118 6.35 5.83 -5.97
C ALA A 118 7.36 4.76 -6.41
N ARG A 119 6.93 3.72 -7.14
CA ARG A 119 7.83 2.70 -7.71
C ARG A 119 8.76 3.26 -8.78
N LYS A 120 8.26 4.17 -9.63
CA LYS A 120 9.10 4.86 -10.64
C LYS A 120 10.15 5.72 -9.96
N TRP A 121 9.75 6.48 -8.95
CA TRP A 121 10.66 7.31 -8.16
C TRP A 121 11.72 6.46 -7.43
N ALA A 122 11.31 5.40 -6.73
CA ALA A 122 12.23 4.52 -6.01
C ALA A 122 13.23 3.83 -6.95
N ARG A 123 12.83 3.55 -8.19
CA ARG A 123 13.73 3.02 -9.23
C ARG A 123 14.76 4.08 -9.66
N ALA A 124 14.34 5.30 -9.95
CA ALA A 124 15.23 6.38 -10.35
C ALA A 124 16.28 6.68 -9.28
N MET A 125 15.88 6.76 -8.01
CA MET A 125 16.80 6.95 -6.88
C MET A 125 17.84 5.83 -6.76
N LYS A 126 17.47 4.58 -7.08
CA LYS A 126 18.42 3.45 -7.09
C LYS A 126 19.43 3.55 -8.23
N GLU A 127 18.99 3.98 -9.40
CA GLU A 127 19.83 4.19 -10.58
C GLU A 127 20.81 5.36 -10.36
N GLU A 128 20.42 6.41 -9.63
CA GLU A 128 21.30 7.54 -9.28
C GLU A 128 22.34 7.21 -8.19
N ALA A 129 22.06 6.25 -7.32
CA ALA A 129 22.93 5.83 -6.22
C ALA A 129 23.92 4.70 -6.59
N SER A 130 23.83 4.18 -7.82
CA SER A 130 24.68 3.09 -8.36
C SER A 130 25.74 3.66 -9.30
#